data_AF-A0A0L7LGV3-F1
#
_entry.id   AF-A0A0L7LGV3-F1
#
_cell.length_a   1.000
_cell.length_b   1.000
_cell.length_c   1.000
_cell.angle_alpha   90.00
_cell.angle_beta   90.00
_cell.angle_gamma   90.00
#
_symmetry.space_group_name_H-M   'P 1'
#
loop_
_entity.id
_entity.type
_entity.pdbx_description
1 polymer ?
#
loop_
_entity_poly.entity_id
_entity_poly.type
_entity_poly.pdbx_seq_one_letter_code
_entity_poly.pdbx_strand_id
1 'polypeptide(L)'
;MFQSVVNVGEDCPVFDGLYEFCQLSAGGSVAAAVKLNKQASEICINWGGGLHHAKKSEASGFCYVNDIVLGILELLKYHQRVLYIDIDVHHGDGVEEAFYTTDRVMTVIIMAGDLRDIGAGKGKYYAVNIPLRDGMDDESYESIFVPIISKVMETFQPSAVVLQCGADSLTGDRLGCFNLTVRGHGRCVELVKRFGLPFLLVGGGGYTIRNVSRCWTYETSVALGVEIANELPYNDYFEYFGPDFKLHISPSNMSNQNTPEYLEKIKNRLFENLRMLPHAPGVQVQYCPCY
;
A
#
# COMPACT_ATOMS: atom_id res chain seq x y z
N MET A 1 18.16 15.72 -24.84
CA MET A 1 16.84 15.89 -25.50
C MET A 1 15.90 14.69 -25.27
N PHE A 2 16.40 13.45 -25.10
CA PHE A 2 15.55 12.30 -24.69
C PHE A 2 15.26 12.23 -23.17
N GLN A 3 16.21 12.62 -22.31
CA GLN A 3 16.05 12.57 -20.85
C GLN A 3 14.88 13.42 -20.30
N SER A 4 14.55 14.54 -20.97
CA SER A 4 13.46 15.43 -20.54
C SER A 4 12.06 14.97 -20.95
N VAL A 5 11.94 13.93 -21.79
CA VAL A 5 10.63 13.45 -22.30
C VAL A 5 10.04 12.35 -21.41
N VAL A 6 10.89 11.60 -20.69
CA VAL A 6 10.50 10.47 -19.84
C VAL A 6 10.88 10.65 -18.36
N ASN A 7 11.31 11.86 -17.99
CA ASN A 7 11.71 12.25 -16.63
C ASN A 7 12.79 11.33 -16.00
N VAL A 8 13.81 10.94 -16.79
CA VAL A 8 14.96 10.14 -16.34
C VAL A 8 16.17 11.06 -16.24
N GLY A 9 16.74 11.19 -15.04
CA GLY A 9 17.75 12.21 -14.72
C GLY A 9 18.18 12.20 -13.26
N GLU A 10 17.77 13.21 -12.50
CA GLU A 10 18.18 13.42 -11.10
C GLU A 10 17.56 12.38 -10.16
N ASP A 11 16.24 12.48 -9.92
CA ASP A 11 15.52 11.57 -9.01
C ASP A 11 15.32 10.18 -9.61
N CYS A 12 15.47 10.03 -10.93
CA CYS A 12 15.35 8.73 -11.62
C CYS A 12 16.63 8.49 -12.46
N PRO A 13 17.76 8.14 -11.83
CA PRO A 13 19.04 8.04 -12.51
C PRO A 13 19.13 6.85 -13.47
N VAL A 14 19.95 7.00 -14.52
CA VAL A 14 20.35 5.87 -15.34
C VAL A 14 21.44 5.09 -14.60
N PHE A 15 21.26 3.78 -14.49
CA PHE A 15 22.26 2.87 -13.92
C PHE A 15 22.34 1.57 -14.71
N ASP A 16 23.49 0.89 -14.64
CA ASP A 16 23.69 -0.40 -15.29
C ASP A 16 22.72 -1.45 -14.71
N GLY A 17 21.97 -2.10 -15.58
CA GLY A 17 20.94 -3.07 -15.15
C GLY A 17 19.57 -2.46 -14.84
N LEU A 18 19.34 -1.15 -15.08
CA LEU A 18 18.03 -0.50 -14.86
C LEU A 18 16.85 -1.28 -15.45
N TYR A 19 16.96 -1.74 -16.69
CA TYR A 19 15.88 -2.49 -17.33
C TYR A 19 15.64 -3.85 -16.66
N GLU A 20 16.71 -4.57 -16.29
CA GLU A 20 16.62 -5.85 -15.60
C GLU A 20 15.98 -5.69 -14.21
N PHE A 21 16.35 -4.64 -13.47
CA PHE A 21 15.71 -4.25 -12.22
C PHE A 21 14.19 -4.08 -12.40
N CYS A 22 13.77 -3.34 -13.43
CA CYS A 22 12.36 -3.15 -13.74
C CYS A 22 11.67 -4.48 -14.10
N GLN A 23 12.33 -5.35 -14.87
CA GLN A 23 11.79 -6.66 -15.26
C GLN A 23 11.57 -7.57 -14.05
N LEU A 24 12.51 -7.61 -13.11
CA LEU A 24 12.40 -8.42 -11.90
C LEU A 24 11.30 -7.89 -10.97
N SER A 25 11.26 -6.58 -10.75
CA SER A 25 10.23 -5.91 -9.95
C SER A 25 8.81 -6.16 -10.50
N ALA A 26 8.59 -5.81 -11.78
CA ALA A 26 7.30 -6.00 -12.44
C ALA A 26 6.93 -7.48 -12.62
N GLY A 27 7.90 -8.32 -12.96
CA GLY A 27 7.70 -9.75 -13.13
C GLY A 27 7.21 -10.43 -11.85
N GLY A 28 7.75 -10.03 -10.69
CA GLY A 28 7.31 -10.52 -9.38
C GLY A 28 5.83 -10.21 -9.11
N SER A 29 5.41 -8.95 -9.27
CA SER A 29 4.04 -8.52 -8.99
C SER A 29 3.03 -9.14 -9.96
N VAL A 30 3.36 -9.23 -11.26
CA VAL A 30 2.50 -9.89 -12.26
C VAL A 30 2.42 -11.39 -12.00
N ALA A 31 3.53 -12.08 -11.71
CA ALA A 31 3.52 -13.51 -11.41
C ALA A 31 2.72 -13.82 -10.13
N ALA A 32 2.82 -12.96 -9.12
CA ALA A 32 2.04 -13.03 -7.90
C ALA A 32 0.53 -12.88 -8.20
N ALA A 33 0.13 -11.87 -8.98
CA ALA A 33 -1.25 -11.69 -9.40
C ALA A 33 -1.80 -12.90 -10.19
N VAL A 34 -1.00 -13.49 -11.09
CA VAL A 34 -1.35 -14.74 -11.79
C VAL A 34 -1.59 -15.89 -10.80
N LYS A 35 -0.76 -16.04 -9.76
CA LYS A 35 -0.93 -17.08 -8.74
C LYS A 35 -2.23 -16.88 -7.94
N LEU A 36 -2.55 -15.64 -7.58
CA LEU A 36 -3.81 -15.31 -6.88
C LEU A 36 -5.03 -15.60 -7.77
N ASN A 37 -5.01 -15.17 -9.03
CA ASN A 37 -6.07 -15.45 -10.00
C ASN A 37 -6.31 -16.95 -10.23
N LYS A 38 -5.23 -17.74 -10.25
CA LYS A 38 -5.28 -19.20 -10.37
C LYS A 38 -5.63 -19.90 -9.06
N GLN A 39 -5.87 -19.16 -7.98
CA GLN A 39 -6.13 -19.71 -6.64
C GLN A 39 -5.03 -20.66 -6.18
N ALA A 40 -3.79 -20.44 -6.62
CA ALA A 40 -2.62 -21.25 -6.26
C ALA A 40 -1.96 -20.78 -4.96
N SER A 41 -2.35 -19.61 -4.47
CA SER A 41 -2.00 -19.08 -3.14
C SER A 41 -3.09 -18.12 -2.68
N GLU A 42 -3.25 -17.97 -1.37
CA GLU A 42 -4.13 -16.97 -0.77
C GLU A 42 -3.41 -15.62 -0.59
N ILE A 43 -2.12 -15.67 -0.27
CA ILE A 43 -1.26 -14.51 -0.08
C ILE A 43 -0.04 -14.64 -0.98
N CYS A 44 0.33 -13.57 -1.69
CA CYS A 44 1.60 -13.48 -2.41
C CYS A 44 2.36 -12.23 -1.96
N ILE A 45 3.69 -12.32 -1.92
CA ILE A 45 4.57 -11.23 -1.45
C ILE A 45 5.62 -10.94 -2.53
N ASN A 46 5.80 -9.66 -2.87
CA ASN A 46 6.89 -9.17 -3.70
C ASN A 46 7.50 -7.89 -3.11
N TRP A 47 8.47 -8.02 -2.21
CA TRP A 47 9.18 -6.87 -1.62
C TRP A 47 10.04 -6.09 -2.64
N GLY A 48 10.36 -6.68 -3.80
CA GLY A 48 11.03 -5.96 -4.90
C GLY A 48 10.09 -5.11 -5.76
N GLY A 49 8.77 -5.17 -5.51
CA GLY A 49 7.75 -4.35 -6.15
C GLY A 49 7.31 -3.17 -5.28
N GLY A 50 6.18 -2.56 -5.63
CA GLY A 50 5.60 -1.45 -4.88
C GLY A 50 5.99 -0.05 -5.39
N LEU A 51 6.44 0.05 -6.64
CA LEU A 51 6.96 1.29 -7.24
C LEU A 51 5.81 2.16 -7.75
N HIS A 52 5.12 2.81 -6.81
CA HIS A 52 3.82 3.45 -7.04
C HIS A 52 3.85 4.78 -7.80
N HIS A 53 5.01 5.44 -7.95
CA HIS A 53 5.12 6.76 -8.59
C HIS A 53 5.23 6.72 -10.10
N ALA A 54 5.60 5.56 -10.67
CA ALA A 54 5.79 5.44 -12.11
C ALA A 54 4.48 5.74 -12.85
N LYS A 55 4.58 6.61 -13.87
CA LYS A 55 3.44 7.05 -14.68
C LYS A 55 3.36 6.25 -15.97
N LYS A 56 2.34 6.51 -16.78
CA LYS A 56 2.14 5.82 -18.06
C LYS A 56 3.29 6.02 -19.05
N SER A 57 3.90 7.21 -19.05
CA SER A 57 4.90 7.61 -20.05
C SER A 57 6.14 8.29 -19.46
N GLU A 58 6.31 8.30 -18.14
CA GLU A 58 7.44 8.93 -17.46
C GLU A 58 7.77 8.24 -16.13
N ALA A 59 9.04 8.28 -15.75
CA ALA A 59 9.51 7.88 -14.44
C ALA A 59 9.24 8.99 -13.41
N SER A 60 9.11 8.64 -12.14
CA SER A 60 8.94 9.61 -11.05
C SER A 60 9.32 8.97 -9.72
N GLY A 61 9.89 9.73 -8.78
CA GLY A 61 10.15 9.28 -7.41
C GLY A 61 10.83 7.90 -7.31
N PHE A 62 11.96 7.72 -7.99
CA PHE A 62 12.71 6.45 -8.08
C PHE A 62 11.98 5.29 -8.83
N CYS A 63 10.78 5.53 -9.36
CA CYS A 63 9.93 4.52 -10.00
C CYS A 63 9.92 4.66 -11.54
N TYR A 64 10.24 3.58 -12.24
CA TYR A 64 10.33 3.55 -13.71
C TYR A 64 9.21 2.75 -14.39
N VAL A 65 8.78 1.65 -13.76
CA VAL A 65 7.68 0.80 -14.20
C VAL A 65 6.75 0.59 -13.02
N ASN A 66 5.46 0.86 -13.21
CA ASN A 66 4.46 0.70 -12.16
C ASN A 66 4.02 -0.77 -12.09
N ASP A 67 4.75 -1.57 -11.32
CA ASP A 67 4.49 -3.01 -11.15
C ASP A 67 3.12 -3.27 -10.50
N ILE A 68 2.66 -2.35 -9.66
CA ILE A 68 1.37 -2.40 -8.97
C ILE A 68 0.24 -2.32 -9.99
N VAL A 69 0.27 -1.33 -10.89
CA VAL A 69 -0.73 -1.19 -11.95
C VAL A 69 -0.80 -2.44 -12.81
N LEU A 70 0.35 -3.01 -13.19
CA LEU A 70 0.41 -4.26 -13.96
C LEU A 70 -0.19 -5.45 -13.20
N GLY A 71 0.11 -5.57 -11.90
CA GLY A 71 -0.47 -6.59 -11.02
C GLY A 71 -1.98 -6.45 -10.88
N ILE A 72 -2.49 -5.23 -10.69
CA ILE A 72 -3.94 -4.95 -10.59
C ILE A 72 -4.64 -5.27 -11.93
N LEU A 73 -4.06 -4.89 -13.07
CA LEU A 73 -4.60 -5.24 -14.39
C LEU A 73 -4.71 -6.75 -14.59
N GLU A 74 -3.74 -7.52 -14.09
CA GLU A 74 -3.81 -8.98 -14.09
C GLU A 74 -4.95 -9.47 -13.18
N LEU A 75 -5.06 -8.98 -11.95
CA LEU A 75 -6.16 -9.33 -11.02
C LEU A 75 -7.54 -9.03 -11.61
N LEU A 76 -7.70 -7.90 -12.31
CA LEU A 76 -8.95 -7.48 -12.94
C LEU A 76 -9.45 -8.43 -14.05
N LYS A 77 -8.66 -9.41 -14.48
CA LYS A 77 -9.13 -10.48 -15.37
C LYS A 77 -10.11 -11.44 -14.69
N TYR A 78 -10.02 -11.60 -13.37
CA TYR A 78 -10.84 -12.53 -12.58
C TYR A 78 -11.65 -11.84 -11.48
N HIS A 79 -11.17 -10.69 -11.00
CA HIS A 79 -11.77 -9.94 -9.90
C HIS A 79 -12.56 -8.74 -10.42
N GLN A 80 -13.87 -8.69 -10.15
CA GLN A 80 -14.71 -7.56 -10.59
C GLN A 80 -14.26 -6.24 -9.96
N ARG A 81 -13.87 -6.29 -8.69
CA ARG A 81 -13.38 -5.17 -7.88
C ARG A 81 -12.09 -5.55 -7.17
N VAL A 82 -11.05 -4.73 -7.32
CA VAL A 82 -9.75 -4.86 -6.67
C VAL A 82 -9.53 -3.64 -5.79
N LEU A 83 -9.20 -3.84 -4.51
CA LEU A 83 -8.87 -2.76 -3.60
C LEU A 83 -7.35 -2.58 -3.56
N TYR A 84 -6.89 -1.35 -3.73
CA TYR A 84 -5.50 -0.94 -3.51
C TYR A 84 -5.42 -0.11 -2.23
N ILE A 85 -4.55 -0.50 -1.31
CA ILE A 85 -4.24 0.22 -0.08
C ILE A 85 -2.75 0.57 -0.11
N ASP A 86 -2.43 1.82 0.22
CA ASP A 86 -1.07 2.34 0.20
C ASP A 86 -0.74 2.97 1.56
N ILE A 87 0.27 2.40 2.25
CA ILE A 87 0.75 2.87 3.56
C ILE A 87 2.18 3.43 3.47
N ASP A 88 2.67 3.71 2.26
CA ASP A 88 3.83 4.56 2.02
C ASP A 88 3.59 5.96 2.57
N VAL A 89 4.68 6.65 2.92
CA VAL A 89 4.63 8.05 3.32
C VAL A 89 4.28 8.90 2.08
N HIS A 90 4.71 8.55 0.87
CA HIS A 90 4.39 9.33 -0.31
C HIS A 90 2.99 9.01 -0.88
N HIS A 91 2.38 9.97 -1.57
CA HIS A 91 1.11 9.72 -2.25
C HIS A 91 1.33 8.73 -3.40
N GLY A 92 0.57 7.63 -3.43
CA GLY A 92 0.56 6.62 -4.50
C GLY A 92 -0.05 7.10 -5.82
N ASP A 93 0.45 8.22 -6.31
CA ASP A 93 -0.08 9.02 -7.40
C ASP A 93 -0.12 8.28 -8.74
N GLY A 94 0.87 7.44 -9.06
CA GLY A 94 0.88 6.66 -10.30
C GLY A 94 -0.23 5.60 -10.35
N VAL A 95 -0.53 4.96 -9.22
CA VAL A 95 -1.62 3.98 -9.12
C VAL A 95 -2.98 4.68 -9.15
N GLU A 96 -3.14 5.77 -8.40
CA GLU A 96 -4.36 6.58 -8.41
C GLU A 96 -4.66 7.12 -9.81
N GLU A 97 -3.68 7.72 -10.49
CA GLU A 97 -3.84 8.24 -11.84
C GLU A 97 -4.26 7.15 -12.84
N ALA A 98 -3.64 5.98 -12.77
CA ALA A 98 -3.93 4.86 -13.68
C ALA A 98 -5.39 4.37 -13.58
N PHE A 99 -6.02 4.50 -12.41
CA PHE A 99 -7.39 4.01 -12.15
C PHE A 99 -8.40 5.13 -11.84
N TYR A 100 -8.01 6.39 -11.99
CA TYR A 100 -8.78 7.58 -11.58
C TYR A 100 -10.19 7.67 -12.15
N THR A 101 -10.43 7.04 -13.29
CA THR A 101 -11.71 7.09 -14.02
C THR A 101 -12.48 5.77 -14.05
N THR A 102 -12.12 4.78 -13.23
CA THR A 102 -12.83 3.49 -13.13
C THR A 102 -13.39 3.22 -11.73
N ASP A 103 -14.51 2.50 -11.67
CA ASP A 103 -15.15 1.97 -10.47
C ASP A 103 -14.73 0.54 -10.13
N ARG A 104 -13.85 -0.07 -10.96
CA ARG A 104 -13.38 -1.44 -10.73
C ARG A 104 -12.18 -1.53 -9.79
N VAL A 105 -11.50 -0.41 -9.56
CA VAL A 105 -10.38 -0.32 -8.61
C VAL A 105 -10.68 0.84 -7.67
N MET A 106 -10.56 0.59 -6.37
CA MET A 106 -10.56 1.66 -5.38
C MET A 106 -9.15 1.84 -4.87
N THR A 107 -8.65 3.07 -4.88
CA THR A 107 -7.37 3.43 -4.28
C THR A 107 -7.59 4.08 -2.92
N VAL A 108 -6.91 3.59 -1.89
CA VAL A 108 -6.91 4.16 -0.54
C VAL A 108 -5.48 4.50 -0.16
N ILE A 109 -5.16 5.79 -0.11
CA ILE A 109 -3.79 6.29 0.09
C ILE A 109 -3.71 7.06 1.41
N ILE A 110 -2.73 6.72 2.24
CA ILE A 110 -2.69 7.10 3.67
C ILE A 110 -1.44 7.91 3.99
N MET A 111 -1.33 9.11 3.43
CA MET A 111 -0.50 10.19 3.97
C MET A 111 -0.76 11.51 3.26
N ALA A 112 -0.31 11.63 2.02
CA ALA A 112 -0.29 12.89 1.29
C ALA A 112 -1.38 12.85 0.23
N GLY A 113 -2.04 13.98 -0.02
CA GLY A 113 -3.14 14.07 -0.96
C GLY A 113 -4.13 15.16 -0.56
N ASP A 114 -5.09 15.45 -1.43
CA ASP A 114 -6.17 16.38 -1.11
C ASP A 114 -7.44 15.57 -0.78
N LEU A 115 -8.12 15.89 0.33
CA LEU A 115 -9.44 15.34 0.66
C LEU A 115 -10.49 15.55 -0.46
N ARG A 116 -10.26 16.52 -1.33
CA ARG A 116 -11.10 16.83 -2.48
C ARG A 116 -10.77 15.97 -3.69
N ASP A 117 -9.63 15.30 -3.68
CA ASP A 117 -9.26 14.35 -4.70
C ASP A 117 -10.01 13.02 -4.46
N ILE A 118 -11.06 12.83 -5.27
CA ILE A 118 -12.03 11.74 -5.11
C ILE A 118 -12.25 10.96 -6.41
N GLY A 119 -11.38 11.11 -7.41
CA GLY A 119 -11.58 10.48 -8.73
C GLY A 119 -12.53 11.26 -9.65
N ALA A 120 -12.63 10.79 -10.90
CA ALA A 120 -13.42 11.45 -11.94
C ALA A 120 -14.28 10.46 -12.76
N GLY A 121 -15.35 10.97 -13.37
CA GLY A 121 -16.24 10.16 -14.19
C GLY A 121 -16.82 8.98 -13.40
N LYS A 122 -16.61 7.75 -13.89
CA LYS A 122 -17.03 6.52 -13.18
C LYS A 122 -16.21 6.24 -11.93
N GLY A 123 -14.97 6.72 -11.85
CA GLY A 123 -14.10 6.56 -10.68
C GLY A 123 -14.36 7.58 -9.57
N LYS A 124 -15.36 8.47 -9.72
CA LYS A 124 -15.72 9.41 -8.66
C LYS A 124 -16.19 8.66 -7.41
N TYR A 125 -15.64 9.00 -6.26
CA TYR A 125 -15.72 8.33 -4.95
C TYR A 125 -14.95 7.01 -4.82
N TYR A 126 -14.16 6.61 -5.84
CA TYR A 126 -13.30 5.42 -5.80
C TYR A 126 -11.81 5.75 -5.58
N ALA A 127 -11.45 7.03 -5.45
CA ALA A 127 -10.16 7.45 -4.89
C ALA A 127 -10.40 8.00 -3.47
N VAL A 128 -9.71 7.45 -2.48
CA VAL A 128 -9.84 7.77 -1.06
C VAL A 128 -8.49 8.22 -0.53
N ASN A 129 -8.34 9.53 -0.35
CA ASN A 129 -7.12 10.14 0.16
C ASN A 129 -7.28 10.53 1.63
N ILE A 130 -6.37 10.03 2.50
CA ILE A 130 -6.33 10.33 3.93
C ILE A 130 -5.14 11.26 4.19
N PRO A 131 -5.31 12.60 4.11
CA PRO A 131 -4.21 13.52 4.34
C PRO A 131 -3.85 13.55 5.82
N LEU A 132 -2.60 13.25 6.14
CA LEU A 132 -2.03 13.23 7.47
C LEU A 132 -0.86 14.23 7.56
N ARG A 133 -0.45 14.54 8.78
CA ARG A 133 0.66 15.45 9.11
C ARG A 133 1.79 14.69 9.77
N ASP A 134 2.92 15.37 9.92
CA ASP A 134 4.12 14.82 10.55
C ASP A 134 3.87 14.25 11.96
N GLY A 135 4.72 13.28 12.32
CA GLY A 135 4.76 12.70 13.66
C GLY A 135 3.61 11.75 13.98
N MET A 136 2.88 11.27 12.97
CA MET A 136 1.84 10.26 13.15
C MET A 136 2.37 9.04 13.92
N ASP A 137 1.73 8.71 15.04
CA ASP A 137 2.07 7.59 15.92
C ASP A 137 1.16 6.37 15.68
N ASP A 138 1.54 5.23 16.25
CA ASP A 138 0.85 3.95 16.06
C ASP A 138 -0.62 4.03 16.47
N GLU A 139 -0.92 4.59 17.65
CA GLU A 139 -2.27 4.67 18.20
C GLU A 139 -3.19 5.55 17.34
N SER A 140 -2.71 6.72 16.92
CA SER A 140 -3.45 7.65 16.07
C SER A 140 -3.65 7.08 14.67
N TYR A 141 -2.63 6.44 14.10
CA TYR A 141 -2.73 5.79 12.80
C TYR A 141 -3.77 4.67 12.81
N GLU A 142 -3.75 3.81 13.83
CA GLU A 142 -4.72 2.73 13.98
C GLU A 142 -6.15 3.27 14.14
N SER A 143 -6.33 4.36 14.90
CA SER A 143 -7.63 5.00 15.15
C SER A 143 -8.35 5.51 13.89
N ILE A 144 -7.60 5.78 12.81
CA ILE A 144 -8.13 6.25 11.54
C ILE A 144 -8.12 5.15 10.47
N PHE A 145 -7.05 4.34 10.42
CA PHE A 145 -6.88 3.24 9.48
C PHE A 145 -7.99 2.19 9.64
N VAL A 146 -8.19 1.67 10.86
CA VAL A 146 -9.13 0.57 11.09
C VAL A 146 -10.56 0.94 10.71
N PRO A 147 -11.14 2.08 11.15
CA PRO A 147 -12.51 2.43 10.77
C PRO A 147 -12.68 2.69 9.28
N ILE A 148 -11.72 3.34 8.62
CA ILE A 148 -11.82 3.68 7.19
C ILE A 148 -11.72 2.42 6.34
N ILE A 149 -10.72 1.57 6.56
CA ILE A 149 -10.56 0.32 5.80
C ILE A 149 -11.76 -0.60 6.04
N SER A 150 -12.27 -0.69 7.27
CA SER A 150 -13.49 -1.46 7.55
C SER A 150 -14.68 -0.92 6.76
N LYS A 151 -14.85 0.41 6.68
CA LYS A 151 -15.93 1.02 5.91
C LYS A 151 -15.77 0.82 4.41
N VAL A 152 -14.53 0.91 3.90
CA VAL A 152 -14.18 0.62 2.50
C VAL A 152 -14.53 -0.83 2.15
N MET A 153 -14.16 -1.79 3.00
CA MET A 153 -14.50 -3.21 2.77
C MET A 153 -16.03 -3.43 2.73
N GLU A 154 -16.77 -2.78 3.63
CA GLU A 154 -18.24 -2.84 3.68
C GLU A 154 -18.90 -2.28 2.42
N THR A 155 -18.44 -1.12 1.93
CA THR A 155 -19.08 -0.41 0.81
C THR A 155 -18.59 -0.88 -0.56
N PHE A 156 -17.27 -0.99 -0.73
CA PHE A 156 -16.65 -1.36 -2.00
C PHE A 156 -16.71 -2.86 -2.26
N GLN A 157 -16.74 -3.71 -1.23
CA GLN A 157 -16.80 -5.17 -1.35
C GLN A 157 -15.81 -5.72 -2.39
N PRO A 158 -14.49 -5.50 -2.23
CA PRO A 158 -13.51 -6.02 -3.16
C PRO A 158 -13.47 -7.55 -3.12
N SER A 159 -12.90 -8.14 -4.17
CA SER A 159 -12.67 -9.59 -4.26
C SER A 159 -11.20 -9.97 -4.30
N ALA A 160 -10.29 -8.99 -4.31
CA ALA A 160 -8.85 -9.11 -4.12
C ALA A 160 -8.31 -7.78 -3.57
N VAL A 161 -7.20 -7.85 -2.85
CA VAL A 161 -6.54 -6.68 -2.24
C VAL A 161 -5.07 -6.66 -2.64
N VAL A 162 -4.58 -5.47 -2.98
CA VAL A 162 -3.15 -5.17 -3.10
C VAL A 162 -2.81 -4.17 -1.99
N LEU A 163 -1.88 -4.51 -1.11
CA LEU A 163 -1.32 -3.61 -0.10
C LEU A 163 0.13 -3.31 -0.45
N GLN A 164 0.40 -2.04 -0.72
CA GLN A 164 1.74 -1.49 -0.80
C GLN A 164 2.20 -1.19 0.62
N CYS A 165 3.35 -1.73 1.02
CA CYS A 165 3.90 -1.66 2.38
C CYS A 165 5.17 -0.79 2.41
N GLY A 166 5.10 0.42 1.87
CA GLY A 166 6.15 1.42 1.96
C GLY A 166 6.61 1.60 3.40
N ALA A 167 7.89 1.40 3.65
CA ALA A 167 8.51 1.38 4.97
C ALA A 167 9.14 2.74 5.35
N ASP A 168 9.00 3.76 4.49
CA ASP A 168 9.39 5.14 4.79
C ASP A 168 8.40 5.87 5.71
N SER A 169 7.22 5.31 5.97
CA SER A 169 6.31 5.76 7.01
C SER A 169 6.77 5.37 8.44
N LEU A 170 7.87 4.63 8.57
CA LEU A 170 8.45 4.25 9.86
C LEU A 170 9.21 5.40 10.54
N THR A 171 9.24 5.34 11.87
CA THR A 171 10.05 6.22 12.71
C THR A 171 11.54 6.13 12.35
N GLY A 172 12.17 7.30 12.24
CA GLY A 172 13.60 7.42 11.92
C GLY A 172 13.95 7.05 10.48
N ASP A 173 12.98 7.05 9.56
CA ASP A 173 13.27 7.05 8.13
C ASP A 173 14.09 8.31 7.72
N ARG A 174 14.84 8.23 6.63
CA ARG A 174 15.69 9.34 6.16
C ARG A 174 14.92 10.41 5.40
N LEU A 175 13.81 10.06 4.76
CA LEU A 175 12.98 10.95 3.95
C LEU A 175 11.58 11.14 4.57
N GLY A 176 11.02 10.09 5.18
CA GLY A 176 9.71 10.13 5.81
C GLY A 176 9.65 10.94 7.11
N CYS A 177 8.45 11.44 7.43
CA CYS A 177 8.19 12.32 8.58
C CYS A 177 7.21 11.73 9.61
N PHE A 178 6.95 10.43 9.55
CA PHE A 178 6.07 9.73 10.50
C PHE A 178 6.85 9.12 11.67
N ASN A 179 6.11 8.64 12.67
CA ASN A 179 6.66 8.07 13.90
C ASN A 179 6.15 6.64 14.15
N LEU A 180 5.79 5.90 13.10
CA LEU A 180 5.27 4.54 13.21
C LEU A 180 6.35 3.54 13.60
N THR A 181 6.01 2.57 14.43
CA THR A 181 6.87 1.42 14.71
C THR A 181 6.61 0.29 13.72
N VAL A 182 7.52 -0.69 13.68
CA VAL A 182 7.32 -1.95 12.95
C VAL A 182 6.02 -2.66 13.38
N ARG A 183 5.61 -2.53 14.65
CA ARG A 183 4.35 -3.13 15.13
C ARG A 183 3.13 -2.37 14.62
N GLY A 184 3.13 -1.04 14.70
CA GLY A 184 2.04 -0.20 14.20
C GLY A 184 1.82 -0.39 12.71
N HIS A 185 2.92 -0.38 11.93
CA HIS A 185 2.89 -0.65 10.50
C HIS A 185 2.35 -2.06 10.18
N GLY A 186 2.87 -3.10 10.86
CA GLY A 186 2.39 -4.48 10.68
C GLY A 186 0.94 -4.74 11.11
N ARG A 187 0.33 -3.90 11.96
CA ARG A 187 -1.12 -3.98 12.26
C ARG A 187 -1.98 -3.71 11.02
N CYS A 188 -1.46 -2.95 10.06
CA CYS A 188 -2.15 -2.70 8.78
C CYS A 188 -2.28 -4.01 7.99
N VAL A 189 -1.17 -4.76 7.86
CA VAL A 189 -1.15 -6.09 7.24
C VAL A 189 -2.09 -7.05 7.97
N GLU A 190 -2.05 -7.04 9.31
CA GLU A 190 -2.91 -7.89 10.12
C GLU A 190 -4.40 -7.60 9.89
N LEU A 191 -4.80 -6.33 9.87
CA LEU A 191 -6.19 -5.94 9.59
C LEU A 191 -6.63 -6.41 8.21
N VAL A 192 -5.84 -6.14 7.17
CA VAL A 192 -6.20 -6.50 5.79
C VAL A 192 -6.30 -8.03 5.64
N LYS A 193 -5.37 -8.77 6.23
CA LYS A 193 -5.38 -10.24 6.23
C LYS A 193 -6.66 -10.82 6.84
N ARG A 194 -7.22 -10.20 7.88
CA ARG A 194 -8.45 -10.69 8.56
C ARG A 194 -9.68 -10.73 7.67
N PHE A 195 -9.71 -10.00 6.54
CA PHE A 195 -10.83 -10.05 5.60
C PHE A 195 -10.83 -11.32 4.72
N GLY A 196 -9.76 -12.13 4.72
CA GLY A 196 -9.74 -13.44 4.05
C GLY A 196 -9.89 -13.39 2.52
N LEU A 197 -9.45 -12.29 1.89
CA LEU A 197 -9.45 -12.12 0.43
C LEU A 197 -8.08 -12.47 -0.16
N PRO A 198 -8.00 -12.84 -1.46
CA PRO A 198 -6.73 -12.93 -2.18
C PRO A 198 -5.91 -11.66 -2.00
N PHE A 199 -4.68 -11.82 -1.51
CA PHE A 199 -3.92 -10.72 -0.94
C PHE A 199 -2.52 -10.63 -1.54
N LEU A 200 -2.21 -9.53 -2.21
CA LEU A 200 -0.88 -9.21 -2.72
C LEU A 200 -0.22 -8.15 -1.82
N LEU A 201 0.91 -8.50 -1.23
CA LEU A 201 1.79 -7.58 -0.52
C LEU A 201 2.95 -7.19 -1.44
N VAL A 202 3.19 -5.90 -1.57
CA VAL A 202 4.36 -5.35 -2.28
C VAL A 202 5.15 -4.43 -1.37
N GLY A 203 6.41 -4.16 -1.73
CA GLY A 203 7.28 -3.23 -1.01
C GLY A 203 6.88 -1.77 -1.20
N GLY A 204 7.87 -0.91 -1.40
CA GLY A 204 7.68 0.53 -1.53
C GLY A 204 8.92 1.32 -1.16
N GLY A 205 8.74 2.57 -0.76
CA GLY A 205 9.79 3.41 -0.18
C GLY A 205 10.35 2.85 1.13
N GLY A 206 11.45 3.44 1.60
CA GLY A 206 12.14 3.02 2.82
C GLY A 206 13.64 3.26 2.74
N TYR A 207 14.12 4.27 3.46
CA TYR A 207 15.45 4.84 3.26
C TYR A 207 16.37 4.66 4.47
N THR A 208 15.82 4.24 5.62
CA THR A 208 16.59 3.60 6.70
C THR A 208 16.57 2.08 6.54
N ILE A 209 17.44 1.54 5.67
CA ILE A 209 17.42 0.15 5.18
C ILE A 209 17.36 -0.95 6.26
N ARG A 210 17.95 -0.73 7.45
CA ARG A 210 17.87 -1.66 8.58
C ARG A 210 16.44 -1.76 9.12
N ASN A 211 15.68 -0.67 9.11
CA ASN A 211 14.29 -0.64 9.55
C ASN A 211 13.37 -1.22 8.46
N VAL A 212 13.66 -1.00 7.18
CA VAL A 212 12.99 -1.67 6.06
C VAL A 212 13.09 -3.20 6.22
N SER A 213 14.31 -3.69 6.46
CA SER A 213 14.58 -5.12 6.67
C SER A 213 13.79 -5.68 7.86
N ARG A 214 13.74 -4.94 8.98
CA ARG A 214 12.93 -5.30 10.16
C ARG A 214 11.44 -5.34 9.83
N CYS A 215 10.94 -4.33 9.12
CA CYS A 215 9.51 -4.18 8.81
C CYS A 215 9.01 -5.33 7.94
N TRP A 216 9.60 -5.50 6.76
CA TRP A 216 9.16 -6.52 5.80
C TRP A 216 9.39 -7.94 6.32
N THR A 217 10.40 -8.16 7.17
CA THR A 217 10.58 -9.43 7.89
C THR A 217 9.40 -9.70 8.85
N TYR A 218 9.02 -8.70 9.64
CA TYR A 218 7.90 -8.82 10.56
C TYR A 218 6.56 -8.96 9.83
N GLU A 219 6.30 -8.15 8.81
CA GLU A 219 5.08 -8.26 7.99
C GLU A 219 4.95 -9.61 7.28
N THR A 220 6.08 -10.21 6.87
CA THR A 220 6.09 -11.60 6.37
C THR A 220 5.64 -12.58 7.45
N SER A 221 6.06 -12.39 8.71
CA SER A 221 5.60 -13.22 9.83
C SER A 221 4.10 -13.03 10.10
N VAL A 222 3.59 -11.80 9.98
CA VAL A 222 2.16 -11.48 10.08
C VAL A 222 1.37 -12.18 8.97
N ALA A 223 1.86 -12.12 7.72
CA ALA A 223 1.26 -12.82 6.58
C ALA A 223 1.17 -14.34 6.84
N LEU A 224 2.25 -14.94 7.37
CA LEU A 224 2.29 -16.36 7.75
C LEU A 224 1.48 -16.69 9.01
N GLY A 225 1.12 -15.69 9.82
CA GLY A 225 0.44 -15.91 11.10
C GLY A 225 1.35 -16.54 12.15
N VAL A 226 2.64 -16.24 12.10
CA VAL A 226 3.64 -16.76 13.04
C VAL A 226 4.27 -15.62 13.83
N GLU A 227 4.40 -15.83 15.14
CA GLU A 227 5.17 -14.95 16.00
C GLU A 227 6.67 -15.25 15.84
N ILE A 228 7.47 -14.19 15.81
CA ILE A 228 8.93 -14.28 15.76
C ILE A 228 9.54 -13.52 16.92
N ALA A 229 10.72 -13.97 17.37
CA ALA A 229 11.40 -13.38 18.51
C ALA A 229 11.84 -11.93 18.20
N ASN A 230 11.91 -11.10 19.24
CA ASN A 230 12.49 -9.77 19.11
C ASN A 230 14.02 -9.81 18.98
N GLU A 231 14.67 -10.89 19.42
CA GLU A 231 16.10 -11.12 19.20
C GLU A 231 16.36 -11.45 17.73
N LEU A 232 17.19 -10.66 17.04
CA LEU A 232 17.54 -10.97 15.67
C LEU A 232 18.42 -12.23 15.61
N PRO A 233 18.13 -13.17 14.70
CA PRO A 233 19.05 -14.26 14.44
C PRO A 233 20.31 -13.73 13.76
N TYR A 234 21.44 -14.43 13.97
CA TYR A 234 22.66 -14.16 13.22
C TYR A 234 22.40 -14.28 11.72
N ASN A 235 22.95 -13.36 10.95
CA ASN A 235 22.83 -13.28 9.49
C ASN A 235 24.03 -12.50 8.92
N ASP A 236 24.22 -12.54 7.60
CA ASP A 236 25.36 -11.92 6.92
C ASP A 236 25.47 -10.40 7.12
N TYR A 237 24.39 -9.74 7.55
CA TYR A 237 24.31 -8.30 7.78
C TYR A 237 24.05 -7.95 9.26
N PHE A 238 24.33 -8.86 10.19
CA PHE A 238 23.95 -8.74 11.61
C PHE A 238 24.43 -7.43 12.25
N GLU A 239 25.63 -6.98 11.89
CA GLU A 239 26.26 -5.75 12.41
C GLU A 239 25.50 -4.47 12.02
N TYR A 240 24.67 -4.51 10.96
CA TYR A 240 23.85 -3.35 10.54
C TYR A 240 22.74 -3.01 11.54
N PHE A 241 22.40 -3.96 12.41
CA PHE A 241 21.33 -3.84 13.40
C PHE A 241 21.84 -3.46 14.80
N GLY A 242 23.10 -3.08 14.91
CA GLY A 242 23.64 -2.53 16.15
C GLY A 242 22.99 -1.19 16.54
N PRO A 243 23.01 -0.83 17.84
CA PRO A 243 23.66 -1.55 18.94
C PRO A 243 22.77 -2.60 19.63
N ASP A 244 21.48 -2.65 19.32
CA ASP A 244 20.48 -3.38 20.10
C ASP A 244 20.20 -4.79 19.56
N PHE A 245 20.42 -5.01 18.26
CA PHE A 245 20.20 -6.30 17.57
C PHE A 245 18.77 -6.84 17.76
N LYS A 246 17.79 -5.92 17.83
CA LYS A 246 16.37 -6.25 17.96
C LYS A 246 15.60 -6.06 16.65
N LEU A 247 14.49 -6.77 16.53
CA LEU A 247 13.54 -6.64 15.42
C LEU A 247 12.71 -5.36 15.55
N HIS A 248 12.14 -5.10 16.72
CA HIS A 248 11.24 -3.97 16.93
C HIS A 248 11.98 -2.68 17.24
N ILE A 249 11.47 -1.58 16.69
CA ILE A 249 11.95 -0.21 16.92
C ILE A 249 10.98 0.53 17.84
N SER A 250 11.51 1.46 18.63
CA SER A 250 10.73 2.36 19.48
C SER A 250 10.45 3.68 18.76
N PRO A 251 9.30 4.33 19.02
CA PRO A 251 9.02 5.65 18.48
C PRO A 251 10.01 6.69 19.02
N SER A 252 10.24 7.74 18.24
CA SER A 252 11.02 8.91 18.64
C SER A 252 10.19 9.87 19.51
N ASN A 253 10.82 10.92 20.04
CA ASN A 253 10.15 12.00 20.76
C ASN A 253 9.52 13.07 19.84
N MET A 254 9.35 12.78 18.55
CA MET A 254 8.67 13.66 17.59
C MET A 254 7.23 13.94 18.05
N SER A 255 6.80 15.20 17.93
CA SER A 255 5.43 15.60 18.26
C SER A 255 4.47 15.17 17.15
N ASN A 256 3.39 14.49 17.53
CA ASN A 256 2.32 14.16 16.61
C ASN A 256 1.45 15.40 16.31
N GLN A 257 1.48 15.87 15.06
CA GLN A 257 0.73 17.05 14.61
C GLN A 257 -0.72 16.73 14.21
N ASN A 258 -1.14 15.47 14.34
CA ASN A 258 -2.46 14.98 13.99
C ASN A 258 -3.36 14.95 15.23
N THR A 259 -3.97 16.08 15.56
CA THR A 259 -4.86 16.11 16.73
C THR A 259 -6.07 15.19 16.53
N PRO A 260 -6.65 14.63 17.60
CA PRO A 260 -7.85 13.80 17.50
C PRO A 260 -9.00 14.47 16.73
N GLU A 261 -9.19 15.78 16.91
CA GLU A 261 -10.22 16.56 16.21
C GLU A 261 -9.94 16.65 14.70
N TYR A 262 -8.67 16.77 14.31
CA TYR A 262 -8.26 16.78 12.91
C TYR A 262 -8.55 15.44 12.24
N LEU A 263 -8.17 14.33 12.88
CA LEU A 263 -8.42 12.98 12.38
C LEU A 263 -9.91 12.65 12.31
N GLU A 264 -10.68 13.06 13.31
CA GLU A 264 -12.13 12.88 13.33
C GLU A 264 -12.80 13.65 12.18
N LYS A 265 -12.33 14.86 11.87
CA LYS A 265 -12.83 15.66 10.75
C LYS A 265 -12.56 14.97 9.40
N ILE A 266 -11.35 14.43 9.21
CA ILE A 266 -10.98 13.67 8.01
C ILE A 266 -11.87 12.43 7.89
N LYS A 267 -11.93 11.62 8.93
CA LYS A 267 -12.72 10.38 8.97
C LYS A 267 -14.19 10.64 8.62
N ASN A 268 -14.81 11.64 9.23
CA ASN A 268 -16.20 12.00 8.93
C ASN A 268 -16.41 12.36 7.46
N ARG A 269 -15.49 13.15 6.87
CA ARG A 269 -15.57 13.52 5.46
C ARG A 269 -15.42 12.32 4.53
N LEU A 270 -14.50 11.40 4.83
CA LEU A 270 -14.31 10.19 4.05
C LEU A 270 -15.52 9.25 4.18
N PHE A 271 -16.14 9.18 5.36
CA PHE A 271 -17.37 8.42 5.55
C PHE A 271 -18.54 8.99 4.74
N GLU A 272 -18.64 10.32 4.61
CA GLU A 272 -19.61 10.95 3.69
C GLU A 272 -19.36 10.55 2.25
N ASN A 273 -18.09 10.59 1.78
CA ASN A 273 -17.74 10.18 0.43
C ASN A 273 -18.08 8.69 0.18
N LEU A 274 -17.72 7.81 1.11
CA LEU A 274 -17.98 6.37 1.00
C LEU A 274 -19.49 6.03 1.00
N ARG A 275 -20.34 6.86 1.64
CA ARG A 275 -21.81 6.70 1.57
C ARG A 275 -22.39 6.98 0.18
N MET A 276 -21.66 7.70 -0.67
CA MET A 276 -22.10 8.01 -2.03
C MET A 276 -21.96 6.82 -2.98
N LEU A 277 -21.21 5.79 -2.60
CA LEU A 277 -21.10 4.57 -3.37
C LEU A 277 -22.45 3.83 -3.37
N PRO A 278 -22.82 3.21 -4.51
CA PRO A 278 -24.02 2.39 -4.57
C PRO A 278 -23.85 1.23 -3.59
N HIS A 279 -24.64 1.24 -2.51
CA HIS A 279 -24.76 0.06 -1.67
C HIS A 279 -25.43 -0.99 -2.54
N ALA A 280 -24.84 -2.17 -2.67
CA ALA A 280 -25.51 -3.25 -3.40
C ALA A 280 -26.94 -3.40 -2.85
N PRO A 281 -28.01 -3.24 -3.64
CA PRO A 281 -29.29 -3.76 -3.23
C PRO A 281 -29.08 -5.26 -3.03
N GLY A 282 -29.47 -5.79 -1.87
CA GLY A 282 -29.33 -7.22 -1.56
C GLY A 282 -29.76 -8.04 -2.78
N VAL A 283 -28.83 -8.81 -3.34
CA VAL A 283 -29.04 -9.53 -4.58
C VAL A 283 -30.25 -10.44 -4.41
N GLN A 284 -31.35 -10.14 -5.09
CA GLN A 284 -32.38 -11.14 -5.33
C GLN A 284 -31.72 -12.24 -6.15
N VAL A 285 -31.54 -13.41 -5.52
CA VAL A 285 -31.08 -14.63 -6.15
C VAL A 285 -32.02 -14.96 -7.30
N GLN A 286 -31.63 -14.62 -8.52
CA GLN A 286 -32.28 -15.16 -9.72
C GLN A 286 -31.77 -16.60 -9.88
N TYR A 287 -32.64 -17.55 -9.56
CA TYR A 287 -32.43 -18.95 -9.92
C TYR A 287 -32.42 -19.05 -11.45
N CYS A 288 -31.25 -19.37 -12.01
CA CYS A 288 -31.14 -19.75 -13.41
C CYS A 288 -31.73 -21.16 -13.57
N PRO A 289 -32.77 -21.37 -14.39
CA PRO A 289 -33.28 -22.71 -14.64
C PRO A 289 -32.25 -23.48 -15.47
N CYS A 290 -31.79 -24.61 -14.97
CA CYS A 290 -31.00 -25.55 -15.76
C CYS A 290 -31.84 -26.03 -16.96
N TYR A 291 -31.31 -25.86 -18.16
CA TYR A 291 -31.71 -26.62 -19.36
C TYR A 291 -30.61 -27.63 -19.68
#